data_AF-A0A090QW37-F1
#
_entry.id   AF-A0A090QW37-F1
#
_cell.length_a   1.000
_cell.length_b   1.000
_cell.length_c   1.000
_cell.angle_alpha   90.00
_cell.angle_beta   90.00
_cell.angle_gamma   90.00
#
_symmetry.space_group_name_H-M   'P 1'
#
loop_
_entity.id
_entity.type
_entity.pdbx_description
1 polymer ?
#
loop_
_entity_poly.entity_id
_entity_poly.type
_entity_poly.pdbx_seq_one_letter_code
_entity_poly.pdbx_strand_id
1 'polypeptide(L)'
;MIFLLTACSEDIQTNHTPSKSDTVQSPLSSPELYAKANTQLEHDDLDSAKATLQLAVDQGDIPSKELLGVLLLKETKQEQHLQGFKLITDAAQTNWPSAQFYLGSCLYSGSCGLPENKALSLYWLKRALDNGEVGAQMMIGFLEEELGISKITQEEYLVNQDIVKQRLRAFIQH
;
A
#
# COMPACT_ATOMS: atom_id res chain seq x y z
N MET A 1 -29.32 -1.32 82.63
CA MET A 1 -30.01 -2.52 83.16
C MET A 1 -30.39 -3.38 81.96
N ILE A 2 -29.71 -4.53 81.80
CA ILE A 2 -30.16 -5.80 81.18
C ILE A 2 -30.52 -5.75 79.67
N PHE A 3 -29.58 -6.11 78.78
CA PHE A 3 -29.39 -7.43 78.10
C PHE A 3 -30.47 -7.81 77.08
N LEU A 4 -30.08 -8.00 75.81
CA LEU A 4 -30.16 -9.29 75.10
C LEU A 4 -29.45 -9.25 73.73
N LEU A 5 -28.75 -10.34 73.44
CA LEU A 5 -27.98 -10.68 72.24
C LEU A 5 -28.90 -11.15 71.10
N THR A 6 -28.50 -10.92 69.84
CA THR A 6 -28.57 -11.92 68.75
C THR A 6 -27.48 -11.65 67.71
N ALA A 7 -26.96 -12.74 67.14
CA ALA A 7 -25.73 -12.87 66.39
C ALA A 7 -25.98 -13.19 64.90
N CYS A 8 -24.87 -13.19 64.12
CA CYS A 8 -24.66 -13.75 62.77
C CYS A 8 -25.34 -12.97 61.62
N SER A 9 -24.76 -12.82 60.42
CA SER A 9 -23.81 -13.67 59.69
C SER A 9 -22.93 -12.87 58.71
N GLU A 10 -21.86 -13.53 58.29
CA GLU A 10 -20.93 -13.17 57.21
C GLU A 10 -21.64 -12.82 55.90
N ASP A 11 -21.11 -11.85 55.16
CA ASP A 11 -21.09 -11.90 53.69
C ASP A 11 -19.80 -11.25 53.18
N ILE A 12 -18.80 -12.12 52.96
CA ILE A 12 -17.75 -11.88 51.97
C ILE A 12 -18.39 -12.20 50.61
N GLN A 13 -18.70 -11.18 49.83
CA GLN A 13 -18.81 -11.29 48.38
C GLN A 13 -17.85 -10.28 47.75
N THR A 14 -16.74 -10.85 47.33
CA THR A 14 -15.82 -10.34 46.32
C THR A 14 -16.54 -9.89 45.05
N ASN A 15 -15.88 -8.98 44.33
CA ASN A 15 -16.12 -8.57 42.94
C ASN A 15 -17.04 -7.35 42.75
N HIS A 16 -16.39 -6.21 42.52
CA HIS A 16 -16.28 -5.80 41.11
C HIS A 16 -14.88 -5.23 40.83
N THR A 17 -14.18 -5.97 39.98
CA THR A 17 -13.09 -5.54 39.12
C THR A 17 -13.37 -4.16 38.50
N PRO A 18 -12.35 -3.32 38.26
CA PRO A 18 -12.55 -2.14 37.43
C PRO A 18 -13.06 -2.61 36.07
N SER A 19 -14.27 -2.16 35.73
CA SER A 19 -14.90 -2.34 34.42
C SER A 19 -13.90 -2.01 33.33
N LYS A 20 -13.83 -2.89 32.32
CA LYS A 20 -13.09 -2.67 31.08
C LYS A 20 -13.25 -1.22 30.66
N SER A 21 -12.11 -0.60 30.48
CA SER A 21 -11.98 0.77 30.02
C SER A 21 -12.93 1.04 28.86
N ASP A 22 -13.82 2.00 29.05
CA ASP A 22 -14.29 2.88 27.98
C ASP A 22 -13.10 3.70 27.47
N THR A 23 -12.04 3.04 27.02
CA THR A 23 -11.12 3.62 26.06
C THR A 23 -11.96 3.83 24.82
N VAL A 24 -12.46 5.04 24.63
CA VAL A 24 -12.60 5.61 23.30
C VAL A 24 -11.20 5.46 22.70
N GLN A 25 -10.97 4.35 22.02
CA GLN A 25 -9.68 4.06 21.41
C GLN A 25 -9.49 5.17 20.39
N SER A 26 -8.52 6.04 20.63
CA SER A 26 -8.16 7.08 19.67
C SER A 26 -7.97 6.42 18.30
N PRO A 27 -8.45 7.04 17.21
CA PRO A 27 -8.26 6.45 15.88
C PRO A 27 -6.78 6.12 15.69
N LEU A 28 -6.51 4.92 15.19
CA LEU A 28 -5.15 4.44 14.98
C LEU A 28 -4.39 5.40 14.05
N SER A 29 -3.14 5.68 14.40
CA SER A 29 -2.22 6.46 13.56
C SER A 29 -1.79 5.69 12.31
N SER A 30 -1.30 6.39 11.28
CA SER A 30 -0.81 5.76 10.06
C SER A 30 0.16 4.59 10.28
N PRO A 31 1.20 4.70 11.14
CA PRO A 31 2.11 3.58 11.37
C PRO A 31 1.43 2.38 12.03
N GLU A 32 0.48 2.60 12.93
CA GLU A 32 -0.30 1.54 13.58
C GLU A 32 -1.24 0.86 12.59
N LEU A 33 -1.86 1.63 11.69
CA LEU A 33 -2.68 1.10 10.61
C LEU A 33 -1.85 0.28 9.62
N TYR A 34 -0.67 0.76 9.23
CA TYR A 34 0.25 0.01 8.38
C TYR A 34 0.70 -1.30 9.03
N ALA A 35 1.09 -1.27 10.31
CA ALA A 35 1.45 -2.47 11.06
C ALA A 35 0.29 -3.47 11.16
N LYS A 36 -0.92 -2.97 11.49
CA LYS A 36 -2.13 -3.79 11.54
C LYS A 36 -2.44 -4.44 10.20
N ALA A 37 -2.32 -3.69 9.10
CA ALA A 37 -2.54 -4.22 7.76
C ALA A 37 -1.55 -5.35 7.42
N ASN A 38 -0.28 -5.22 7.77
CA ASN A 38 0.70 -6.30 7.60
C ASN A 38 0.33 -7.55 8.41
N THR A 39 -0.09 -7.39 9.66
CA THR A 39 -0.58 -8.54 10.45
C THR A 39 -1.80 -9.17 9.80
N GLN A 40 -2.72 -8.40 9.22
CA GLN A 40 -3.87 -8.97 8.50
C GLN A 40 -3.42 -9.76 7.26
N LEU A 41 -2.44 -9.26 6.51
CA LEU A 41 -1.85 -9.97 5.36
C LEU A 41 -1.16 -11.27 5.77
N GLU A 42 -0.50 -11.32 6.93
CA GLU A 42 0.11 -12.56 7.47
C GLU A 42 -0.92 -13.65 7.78
N HIS A 43 -2.19 -13.27 7.98
CA HIS A 43 -3.30 -14.18 8.23
C HIS A 43 -4.21 -14.36 7.00
N ASP A 44 -3.74 -13.99 5.80
CA ASP A 44 -4.48 -14.05 4.53
C ASP A 44 -5.80 -13.23 4.53
N ASP A 45 -5.96 -12.27 5.44
CA ASP A 45 -7.12 -11.37 5.51
C ASP A 45 -6.93 -10.15 4.60
N LEU A 46 -6.94 -10.41 3.29
CA LEU A 46 -6.67 -9.41 2.26
C LEU A 46 -7.69 -8.26 2.26
N ASP A 47 -8.97 -8.54 2.50
CA ASP A 47 -10.01 -7.52 2.46
C ASP A 47 -9.90 -6.55 3.64
N SER A 48 -9.66 -7.06 4.85
CA SER A 48 -9.42 -6.18 6.00
C SER A 48 -8.10 -5.42 5.89
N ALA A 49 -7.06 -6.05 5.32
CA ALA A 49 -5.79 -5.38 5.06
C ALA A 49 -5.97 -4.20 4.10
N LYS A 50 -6.65 -4.39 2.96
CA LYS A 50 -6.92 -3.30 2.00
C LYS A 50 -7.72 -2.16 2.64
N ALA A 51 -8.75 -2.50 3.43
CA ALA A 51 -9.54 -1.49 4.14
C ALA A 51 -8.69 -0.71 5.16
N THR A 52 -7.84 -1.39 5.91
CA THR A 52 -6.95 -0.77 6.91
C THR A 52 -5.89 0.10 6.24
N LEU A 53 -5.32 -0.34 5.11
CA LEU A 53 -4.39 0.46 4.32
C LEU A 53 -5.06 1.71 3.77
N GLN A 54 -6.32 1.62 3.31
CA GLN A 54 -7.06 2.79 2.84
C GLN A 54 -7.16 3.86 3.93
N LEU A 55 -7.43 3.47 5.18
CA LEU A 55 -7.45 4.40 6.31
C LEU A 55 -6.10 5.10 6.52
N ALA A 56 -4.98 4.40 6.33
CA ALA A 56 -3.64 4.99 6.43
C ALA A 56 -3.32 5.90 5.24
N VAL A 57 -3.75 5.52 4.04
CA VAL A 57 -3.64 6.36 2.83
C VAL A 57 -4.41 7.66 2.98
N ASP A 58 -5.58 7.63 3.61
CA ASP A 58 -6.39 8.82 3.89
C ASP A 58 -5.70 9.77 4.88
N GLN A 59 -4.77 9.25 5.70
CA GLN A 59 -3.87 10.02 6.56
C GLN A 59 -2.57 10.47 5.86
N GLY A 60 -2.41 10.17 4.57
CA GLY A 60 -1.25 10.55 3.76
C GLY A 60 -0.07 9.58 3.82
N ASP A 61 -0.24 8.37 4.34
CA ASP A 61 0.84 7.40 4.47
C ASP A 61 1.29 6.84 3.12
N ILE A 62 2.54 7.13 2.75
CA ILE A 62 3.12 6.72 1.47
C ILE A 62 3.42 5.21 1.42
N PRO A 63 4.01 4.58 2.46
CA PRO A 63 4.16 3.12 2.49
C PRO A 63 2.84 2.36 2.33
N SER A 64 1.76 2.78 2.99
CA SER A 64 0.43 2.20 2.81
C SER A 64 -0.12 2.43 1.41
N LYS A 65 0.13 3.60 0.81
CA LYS A 65 -0.27 3.90 -0.57
C LYS A 65 0.40 2.98 -1.57
N GLU A 66 1.69 2.76 -1.41
CA GLU A 66 2.44 1.78 -2.20
C GLU A 66 1.85 0.38 -2.00
N LEU A 67 1.74 -0.10 -0.76
CA LEU A 67 1.27 -1.45 -0.48
C LEU A 67 -0.16 -1.69 -0.99
N LEU A 68 -1.09 -0.76 -0.76
CA LEU A 68 -2.45 -0.87 -1.29
C LEU A 68 -2.45 -0.91 -2.83
N GLY A 69 -1.62 -0.08 -3.46
CA GLY A 69 -1.44 -0.10 -4.91
C GLY A 69 -0.97 -1.45 -5.44
N VAL A 70 0.04 -2.05 -4.78
CA VAL A 70 0.56 -3.39 -5.11
C VAL A 70 -0.51 -4.46 -4.97
N LEU A 71 -1.30 -4.42 -3.90
CA LEU A 71 -2.37 -5.40 -3.67
C LEU A 71 -3.45 -5.31 -4.74
N LEU A 72 -3.90 -4.10 -5.06
CA LEU A 72 -4.95 -3.87 -6.07
C LEU A 72 -4.51 -4.24 -7.49
N LEU A 73 -3.22 -4.17 -7.79
CA LEU A 73 -2.64 -4.63 -9.06
C LEU A 73 -2.57 -6.16 -9.20
N LYS A 74 -2.85 -6.92 -8.12
CA LYS A 74 -2.93 -8.39 -8.16
C LYS A 74 -4.37 -8.90 -8.26
N GLU A 75 -5.33 -8.00 -8.14
CA GLU A 75 -6.76 -8.35 -8.14
C GLU A 75 -7.27 -8.61 -9.56
N THR A 76 -8.33 -9.40 -9.71
CA THR A 76 -8.82 -9.76 -11.04
C THR A 76 -9.71 -8.70 -11.70
N LYS A 77 -10.18 -7.68 -10.95
CA LYS A 77 -11.09 -6.67 -11.48
C LYS A 77 -10.35 -5.49 -12.09
N GLN A 78 -10.84 -5.03 -13.23
CA GLN A 78 -10.25 -3.95 -14.02
C GLN A 78 -10.15 -2.65 -13.22
N GLU A 79 -11.20 -2.32 -12.48
CA GLU A 79 -11.26 -1.10 -11.68
C GLU A 79 -10.20 -1.11 -10.57
N GLN A 80 -9.93 -2.28 -9.98
CA GLN A 80 -8.90 -2.45 -8.96
C GLN A 80 -7.51 -2.28 -9.58
N HIS A 81 -7.24 -2.87 -10.75
CA HIS A 81 -5.98 -2.64 -11.47
C HIS A 81 -5.74 -1.15 -11.79
N LEU A 82 -6.76 -0.45 -12.29
CA LEU A 82 -6.66 0.99 -12.58
C LEU A 82 -6.43 1.81 -11.31
N GLN A 83 -7.11 1.48 -10.22
CA GLN A 83 -6.90 2.10 -8.91
C GLN A 83 -5.50 1.82 -8.38
N GLY A 84 -5.02 0.58 -8.49
CA GLY A 84 -3.69 0.16 -8.06
C GLY A 84 -2.59 0.89 -8.82
N PHE A 85 -2.70 0.96 -10.15
CA PHE A 85 -1.78 1.74 -10.98
C PHE A 85 -1.75 3.23 -10.60
N LYS A 86 -2.93 3.81 -10.32
CA LYS A 86 -3.02 5.19 -9.84
C LYS A 86 -2.30 5.36 -8.50
N LEU A 87 -2.56 4.51 -7.50
CA LEU A 87 -1.94 4.62 -6.19
C LEU A 87 -0.42 4.47 -6.22
N ILE A 88 0.10 3.49 -6.97
CA ILE A 88 1.56 3.32 -7.15
C ILE A 88 2.17 4.54 -7.84
N THR A 89 1.52 5.05 -8.88
CA THR A 89 1.97 6.28 -9.58
C THR A 89 2.01 7.46 -8.62
N ASP A 90 0.94 7.66 -7.84
CA ASP A 90 0.85 8.76 -6.87
C ASP A 90 1.93 8.62 -5.78
N ALA A 91 2.23 7.40 -5.32
CA ALA A 91 3.34 7.15 -4.39
C ALA A 91 4.70 7.46 -5.03
N ALA A 92 4.95 7.00 -6.25
CA ALA A 92 6.18 7.24 -6.98
C ALA A 92 6.45 8.74 -7.25
N GLN A 93 5.38 9.53 -7.43
CA GLN A 93 5.46 10.99 -7.58
C GLN A 93 5.93 11.71 -6.31
N THR A 94 5.80 11.11 -5.13
CA THR A 94 6.29 11.68 -3.86
C THR A 94 7.79 11.52 -3.62
N ASN A 95 8.56 11.17 -4.66
CA ASN A 95 9.99 10.81 -4.58
C ASN A 95 10.27 9.59 -3.70
N TRP A 96 9.29 8.69 -3.56
CA TRP A 96 9.44 7.43 -2.84
C TRP A 96 10.18 6.41 -3.71
N PRO A 97 11.46 6.07 -3.42
CA PRO A 97 12.29 5.27 -4.32
C PRO A 97 11.74 3.86 -4.56
N SER A 98 11.18 3.24 -3.51
CA SER A 98 10.57 1.91 -3.59
C SER A 98 9.43 1.86 -4.61
N ALA A 99 8.49 2.81 -4.55
CA ALA A 99 7.39 2.87 -5.52
C ALA A 99 7.86 3.18 -6.94
N GLN A 100 8.88 4.04 -7.09
CA GLN A 100 9.48 4.33 -8.40
C GLN A 100 10.12 3.08 -9.01
N PHE A 101 10.89 2.33 -8.21
CA PHE A 101 11.53 1.09 -8.66
C PHE A 101 10.52 -0.02 -8.92
N TYR A 102 9.51 -0.19 -8.06
CA TYR A 102 8.43 -1.14 -8.27
C TYR A 102 7.72 -0.85 -9.60
N LEU A 103 7.30 0.40 -9.81
CA LEU A 103 6.62 0.80 -11.04
C LEU A 103 7.51 0.59 -12.27
N GLY A 104 8.77 1.02 -12.19
CA GLY A 104 9.75 0.86 -13.24
C GLY A 104 10.02 -0.61 -13.60
N SER A 105 10.22 -1.47 -12.61
CA SER A 105 10.53 -2.89 -12.81
C SER A 105 9.34 -3.70 -13.33
N CYS A 106 8.13 -3.45 -12.84
CA CYS A 106 6.93 -4.12 -13.34
C CYS A 106 6.61 -3.68 -14.79
N LEU A 107 6.81 -2.41 -15.13
CA LEU A 107 6.69 -1.92 -16.53
C LEU A 107 7.82 -2.43 -17.44
N TYR A 108 9.00 -2.73 -16.90
CA TYR A 108 10.11 -3.28 -17.69
C TYR A 108 9.77 -4.66 -18.24
N SER A 109 9.14 -5.53 -17.46
CA SER A 109 8.87 -6.92 -17.84
C SER A 109 7.40 -7.22 -18.16
N GLY A 110 6.51 -6.25 -17.98
CA GLY A 110 5.07 -6.47 -18.08
C GLY A 110 4.57 -7.45 -17.03
N SER A 111 4.90 -7.18 -15.77
CA SER A 111 4.58 -8.03 -14.62
C SER A 111 3.78 -7.26 -13.56
N CYS A 112 3.45 -7.92 -12.45
CA CYS A 112 2.72 -7.31 -11.33
C CYS A 112 1.35 -6.72 -11.72
N GLY A 113 0.67 -7.31 -12.71
CA GLY A 113 -0.59 -6.78 -13.23
C GLY A 113 -0.45 -5.54 -14.11
N LEU A 114 0.77 -5.11 -14.44
CA LEU A 114 1.05 -4.01 -15.35
C LEU A 114 1.50 -4.53 -16.73
N PRO A 115 1.03 -3.91 -17.83
CA PRO A 115 1.54 -4.20 -19.16
C PRO A 115 2.96 -3.65 -19.32
N GLU A 116 3.75 -4.29 -20.17
CA GLU A 116 5.09 -3.81 -20.49
C GLU A 116 5.03 -2.41 -21.12
N ASN A 117 5.87 -1.50 -20.64
CA ASN A 117 6.14 -0.20 -21.25
C ASN A 117 7.56 0.26 -20.91
N LYS A 118 8.51 -0.03 -21.80
CA LYS A 118 9.94 0.24 -21.63
C LYS A 118 10.27 1.74 -21.46
N ALA A 119 9.57 2.62 -22.18
CA ALA A 119 9.78 4.06 -22.10
C ALA A 119 9.38 4.63 -20.72
N LEU A 120 8.20 4.25 -20.22
CA LEU A 120 7.74 4.65 -18.88
C LEU A 120 8.53 3.94 -17.78
N SER A 121 8.98 2.70 -18.03
CA SER A 121 9.92 2.01 -17.16
C SER A 121 11.22 2.80 -16.98
N LEU A 122 11.85 3.24 -18.08
CA LEU A 122 13.06 4.06 -18.05
C LEU A 122 12.85 5.34 -17.23
N TYR A 123 11.72 6.02 -17.42
CA TYR A 123 11.38 7.21 -16.64
C TYR A 123 11.40 6.96 -15.13
N TRP A 124 10.70 5.92 -14.67
CA TRP A 124 10.59 5.65 -13.23
C TRP A 124 11.87 5.09 -12.64
N LEU A 125 12.59 4.22 -13.37
CA LEU A 125 13.86 3.66 -12.91
C LEU A 125 14.93 4.75 -12.74
N LYS A 126 15.01 5.71 -13.66
CA LYS A 126 15.94 6.85 -13.49
C LYS A 126 15.61 7.67 -12.25
N ARG A 127 14.33 7.95 -11.99
CA ARG A 127 13.91 8.64 -10.76
C ARG A 127 14.22 7.83 -9.51
N ALA A 128 14.02 6.51 -9.55
CA ALA A 128 14.35 5.63 -8.44
C ALA A 128 15.84 5.74 -8.11
N LEU A 129 16.69 5.66 -9.15
CA LEU A 129 18.13 5.83 -9.02
C LEU A 129 18.52 7.20 -8.44
N ASP A 130 17.93 8.28 -8.95
CA ASP A 130 18.18 9.64 -8.47
C ASP A 130 17.78 9.82 -6.99
N ASN A 131 16.78 9.07 -6.51
CA ASN A 131 16.36 9.07 -5.11
C ASN A 131 17.00 7.94 -4.27
N GLY A 132 18.07 7.29 -4.78
CA GLY A 132 18.92 6.39 -4.02
C GLY A 132 18.70 4.90 -4.24
N GLU A 133 17.79 4.49 -5.14
CA GLU A 133 17.58 3.08 -5.47
C GLU A 133 18.58 2.60 -6.53
N VAL A 134 19.75 2.17 -6.05
CA VAL A 134 20.88 1.77 -6.90
C VAL A 134 20.58 0.52 -7.72
N GLY A 135 19.61 -0.31 -7.29
CA GLY A 135 19.18 -1.52 -8.01
C GLY A 135 18.65 -1.26 -9.43
N ALA A 136 18.25 -0.02 -9.74
CA ALA A 136 17.75 0.38 -11.04
C ALA A 136 18.84 0.48 -12.14
N GLN A 137 20.11 0.65 -11.78
CA GLN A 137 21.19 1.00 -12.72
C GLN A 137 21.31 0.03 -13.91
N MET A 138 21.28 -1.28 -13.63
CA MET A 138 21.42 -2.29 -14.67
C MET A 138 20.26 -2.26 -15.66
N MET A 139 19.03 -2.11 -15.16
CA MET A 139 17.83 -2.04 -15.99
C MET A 139 17.82 -0.78 -16.85
N ILE A 140 18.29 0.35 -16.31
CA ILE A 140 18.45 1.60 -17.06
C ILE A 140 19.42 1.37 -18.23
N GLY A 141 20.59 0.78 -17.99
CA GLY A 141 21.58 0.53 -19.05
C GLY A 141 21.00 -0.28 -20.22
N PHE A 142 20.29 -1.38 -19.91
CA PHE A 142 19.62 -2.18 -20.94
C PHE A 142 18.54 -1.40 -21.69
N LEU A 143 17.73 -0.61 -20.97
CA LEU A 143 16.68 0.21 -21.59
C LEU A 143 17.24 1.31 -22.48
N GLU A 144 18.33 1.97 -22.05
CA GLU A 144 18.95 3.04 -22.85
C GLU A 144 19.57 2.50 -24.14
N GLU A 145 20.16 1.30 -24.09
CA GLU A 145 20.67 0.58 -25.26
C GLU A 145 19.53 0.11 -26.18
N GLU A 146 18.49 -0.51 -25.63
CA GLU A 146 17.34 -1.04 -26.38
C GLU A 146 16.55 0.06 -27.08
N LEU A 147 16.29 1.17 -26.37
CA LEU A 147 15.47 2.27 -26.88
C LEU A 147 16.28 3.32 -27.66
N GLY A 148 17.61 3.32 -27.54
CA GLY A 148 18.47 4.35 -28.15
C GLY A 148 18.26 5.75 -27.57
N ILE A 149 17.70 5.86 -26.37
CA ILE A 149 17.43 7.13 -25.67
C ILE A 149 17.88 7.05 -24.21
N SER A 150 18.32 8.17 -23.64
CA SER A 150 18.68 8.24 -22.22
C SER A 150 17.58 8.83 -21.33
N LYS A 151 16.55 9.46 -21.90
CA LYS A 151 15.42 10.01 -21.14
C LYS A 151 14.22 10.21 -22.07
N ILE A 152 13.03 10.21 -21.49
CA ILE A 152 11.81 10.59 -22.19
C ILE A 152 11.40 12.02 -21.83
N THR A 153 10.72 12.68 -22.75
CA THR A 153 10.09 14.00 -22.58
C THR A 153 8.84 13.90 -21.69
N GLN A 154 8.36 15.06 -21.21
CA GLN A 154 7.12 15.11 -20.44
C GLN A 154 5.90 14.68 -21.27
N GLU A 155 5.90 14.98 -22.57
CA GLU A 155 4.84 14.54 -23.49
C GLU A 155 4.84 13.02 -23.63
N GLU A 156 6.01 12.41 -23.89
CA GLU A 156 6.15 10.95 -23.96
C GLU A 156 5.76 10.27 -22.65
N TYR A 157 6.05 10.87 -21.50
CA TYR A 157 5.59 10.37 -20.20
C TYR A 157 4.05 10.30 -20.14
N LEU A 158 3.35 11.37 -20.54
CA LEU A 158 1.89 11.41 -20.53
C LEU A 158 1.29 10.40 -21.52
N VAL A 159 1.86 10.31 -22.72
CA VAL A 159 1.44 9.34 -23.74
C VAL A 159 1.63 7.91 -23.25
N ASN A 160 2.79 7.57 -22.70
CA ASN A 160 3.06 6.23 -22.20
C ASN A 160 2.21 5.87 -20.97
N GLN A 161 1.90 6.83 -20.10
CA GLN A 161 0.91 6.63 -19.04
C GLN A 161 -0.47 6.28 -19.58
N ASP A 162 -0.92 6.97 -20.63
CA ASP A 162 -2.23 6.70 -21.21
C ASP A 162 -2.26 5.33 -21.90
N ILE A 163 -1.19 4.96 -22.62
CA ILE A 163 -1.03 3.61 -23.21
C ILE A 163 -1.18 2.53 -22.14
N VAL A 164 -0.52 2.68 -20.99
CA VAL A 164 -0.64 1.73 -19.87
C VAL A 164 -2.07 1.66 -19.36
N LYS A 165 -2.74 2.81 -19.14
CA LYS A 165 -4.15 2.84 -18.71
C LYS A 165 -5.08 2.20 -19.73
N GLN A 166 -4.88 2.43 -21.03
CA GLN A 166 -5.67 1.80 -22.09
C GLN A 166 -5.48 0.28 -22.09
N ARG A 167 -4.24 -0.20 -21.96
CA ARG A 167 -3.94 -1.63 -21.87
C ARG A 167 -4.53 -2.27 -20.62
N LEU A 168 -4.47 -1.61 -19.47
CA LEU A 168 -5.14 -2.07 -18.24
C LEU A 168 -6.67 -2.18 -18.41
N ARG A 169 -7.29 -1.30 -19.22
CA ARG A 169 -8.71 -1.43 -19.57
C ARG A 169 -9.00 -2.60 -20.51
N ALA A 170 -8.05 -2.95 -21.37
CA ALA A 170 -8.20 -4.03 -22.35
C ALA A 170 -7.83 -5.42 -21.79
N PHE A 171 -7.10 -5.47 -20.68
CA PHE A 171 -6.53 -6.71 -20.10
C PHE A 171 -7.58 -7.70 -19.56
N ILE A 172 -8.88 -7.35 -19.55
CA ILE A 172 -9.96 -8.24 -19.06
C ILE A 172 -10.71 -8.86 -20.24
N GLN A 173 -9.96 -9.56 -21.08
CA GLN A 173 -10.46 -10.66 -21.87
C GLN A 173 -9.38 -11.73 -21.83
N HIS A 174 -9.48 -12.69 -20.91
CA HIS A 174 -9.07 -14.10 -21.02
C HIS A 174 -9.22 -14.79 -19.67
#